data_AF-A0A316IHL3-F1
#
_entry.id   AF-A0A316IHL3-F1
#
_cell.length_a   1.000
_cell.length_b   1.000
_cell.length_c   1.000
_cell.angle_alpha   90.00
_cell.angle_beta   90.00
_cell.angle_gamma   90.00
#
_symmetry.space_group_name_H-M   'P 1'
#
loop_
_entity.id
_entity.type
_entity.pdbx_description
1 polymer ?
#
loop_
_entity_poly.entity_id
_entity_poly.type
_entity_poly.pdbx_seq_one_letter_code
_entity_poly.pdbx_strand_id
1 'polypeptide(L)'
;MAPSALPFDQGWHVPQALDAAGIARVVADFRAAAQRALAAGFQLVEIHAAHGYLLHQFLSPLSNRRSDGYGGSFENRTRLVREVVTAVREVWPQALPLWLRVSATDWAEGGWDLEQSVALARMLKPLGVDLIDTSSGGLVPHVQIPLAPGYQVPFAARIRREADIATGAVGLISTPEQAEAIVAGGEADLVLLARASLRDPYFPRRAARALGASIQAPVQYQRGW
;
A
#
# COMPACT_ATOMS: atom_id res chain seq x y z
N MET A 1 -16.80 -5.98 9.47
CA MET A 1 -17.41 -4.74 8.99
C MET A 1 -16.91 -4.46 7.58
N ALA A 2 -17.68 -3.78 6.73
CA ALA A 2 -17.37 -3.53 5.32
C ALA A 2 -18.16 -2.31 4.80
N PRO A 3 -17.89 -1.79 3.58
CA PRO A 3 -18.77 -0.80 2.94
C PRO A 3 -20.16 -1.34 2.63
N SER A 4 -20.29 -2.63 2.31
CA SER A 4 -21.55 -3.29 1.96
C SER A 4 -21.62 -4.68 2.57
N ALA A 5 -22.84 -5.21 2.78
CA ALA A 5 -23.08 -6.53 3.34
C ALA A 5 -22.87 -7.64 2.31
N LEU A 6 -21.65 -7.69 1.73
CA LEU A 6 -21.24 -8.68 0.74
C LEU A 6 -20.13 -9.55 1.34
N PRO A 7 -20.29 -10.87 1.39
CA PRO A 7 -19.21 -11.75 1.84
C PRO A 7 -18.06 -11.74 0.82
N PHE A 8 -16.85 -12.02 1.29
CA PHE A 8 -15.66 -12.11 0.43
C PHE A 8 -15.77 -13.24 -0.61
N ASP A 9 -16.30 -14.40 -0.19
CA ASP A 9 -16.52 -15.56 -1.04
C ASP A 9 -17.69 -16.40 -0.52
N GLN A 10 -18.09 -17.42 -1.28
CA GLN A 10 -19.10 -18.39 -0.85
C GLN A 10 -18.70 -19.06 0.48
N GLY A 11 -19.64 -19.12 1.42
CA GLY A 11 -19.41 -19.71 2.75
C GLY A 11 -18.70 -18.80 3.76
N TRP A 12 -18.30 -17.58 3.35
CA TRP A 12 -17.77 -16.59 4.29
C TRP A 12 -18.87 -15.87 5.05
N HIS A 13 -18.49 -15.34 6.22
CA HIS A 13 -19.37 -14.51 7.02
C HIS A 13 -19.79 -13.26 6.24
N VAL A 14 -21.07 -12.89 6.33
CA VAL A 14 -21.57 -11.64 5.77
C VAL A 14 -21.13 -10.50 6.70
N PRO A 15 -20.36 -9.52 6.22
CA PRO A 15 -19.92 -8.42 7.07
C PRO A 15 -21.06 -7.45 7.34
N GLN A 16 -21.06 -6.83 8.51
CA GLN A 16 -21.92 -5.68 8.78
C GLN A 16 -21.47 -4.48 7.94
N ALA A 17 -22.39 -3.90 7.17
CA ALA A 17 -22.15 -2.64 6.46
C ALA A 17 -22.03 -1.49 7.46
N LEU A 18 -20.97 -0.68 7.34
CA LEU A 18 -20.77 0.47 8.23
C LEU A 18 -21.82 1.55 7.99
N ASP A 19 -22.35 2.13 9.05
CA ASP A 19 -23.11 3.38 9.00
C ASP A 19 -22.17 4.59 9.13
N ALA A 20 -22.72 5.80 9.14
CA ALA A 20 -21.93 7.03 9.27
C ALA A 20 -21.13 7.09 10.58
N ALA A 21 -21.69 6.60 11.69
CA ALA A 21 -21.02 6.57 12.98
C ALA A 21 -19.84 5.57 12.97
N GLY A 22 -20.02 4.40 12.37
CA GLY A 22 -18.98 3.41 12.18
C GLY A 22 -17.85 3.91 11.28
N ILE A 23 -18.17 4.62 10.20
CA ILE A 23 -17.16 5.27 9.34
C ILE A 23 -16.38 6.32 10.12
N ALA A 24 -17.06 7.21 10.85
CA ALA A 24 -16.41 8.22 11.69
C ALA A 24 -15.51 7.57 12.76
N ARG A 25 -15.94 6.43 13.32
CA ARG A 25 -15.16 5.67 14.29
C ARG A 25 -13.88 5.10 13.66
N VAL A 26 -13.95 4.55 12.45
CA VAL A 26 -12.76 4.08 11.72
C VAL A 26 -11.74 5.20 11.56
N VAL A 27 -12.18 6.39 11.11
CA VAL A 27 -11.28 7.55 10.96
C VAL A 27 -10.63 7.94 12.30
N ALA A 28 -11.42 8.00 13.38
CA ALA A 28 -10.91 8.30 14.72
C ALA A 28 -9.92 7.24 15.23
N ASP A 29 -10.18 5.96 14.97
CA ASP A 29 -9.32 4.86 15.41
C ASP A 29 -7.97 4.87 14.68
N PHE A 30 -7.94 5.19 13.38
CA PHE A 30 -6.68 5.39 12.64
C PHE A 30 -5.86 6.56 13.19
N ARG A 31 -6.51 7.71 13.48
CA ARG A 31 -5.86 8.85 14.13
C ARG A 31 -5.24 8.45 15.47
N ALA A 32 -6.01 7.79 16.33
CA ALA A 32 -5.54 7.36 17.64
C ALA A 32 -4.41 6.31 17.53
N ALA A 33 -4.45 5.45 16.51
CA ALA A 33 -3.39 4.48 16.24
C ALA A 33 -2.08 5.17 15.82
N ALA A 34 -2.15 6.20 14.96
CA ALA A 34 -0.97 6.97 14.58
C ALA A 34 -0.32 7.69 15.78
N GLN A 35 -1.12 8.26 16.68
CA GLN A 35 -0.61 8.84 17.94
C GLN A 35 0.12 7.81 18.80
N ARG A 36 -0.46 6.60 18.94
CA ARG A 36 0.19 5.50 19.68
C ARG A 36 1.47 5.04 19.00
N ALA A 37 1.49 4.93 17.67
CA ALA A 37 2.69 4.58 16.92
C ALA A 37 3.80 5.61 17.13
N LEU A 38 3.46 6.89 17.09
CA LEU A 38 4.41 7.97 17.36
C LEU A 38 4.97 7.88 18.79
N ALA A 39 4.10 7.71 19.79
CA ALA A 39 4.50 7.57 21.19
C ALA A 39 5.38 6.33 21.43
N ALA A 40 5.20 5.27 20.64
CA ALA A 40 6.03 4.07 20.67
C ALA A 40 7.38 4.23 19.95
N GLY A 41 7.65 5.37 19.31
CA GLY A 41 8.92 5.66 18.64
C GLY A 41 9.02 5.19 17.19
N PHE A 42 7.90 4.82 16.55
CA PHE A 42 7.91 4.59 15.10
C PHE A 42 8.26 5.90 14.37
N GLN A 43 9.08 5.79 13.33
CA GLN A 43 9.53 6.92 12.51
C GLN A 43 8.85 6.95 11.13
N LEU A 44 7.98 5.99 10.85
CA LEU A 44 7.19 5.87 9.63
C LEU A 44 5.86 5.23 9.99
N VAL A 45 4.79 5.68 9.34
CA VAL A 45 3.50 4.98 9.34
C VAL A 45 3.05 4.71 7.91
N GLU A 46 2.51 3.53 7.70
CA GLU A 46 1.88 3.14 6.44
C GLU A 46 0.40 2.83 6.69
N ILE A 47 -0.49 3.49 5.95
CA ILE A 47 -1.92 3.19 5.95
C ILE A 47 -2.16 2.05 4.96
N HIS A 48 -2.82 0.99 5.41
CA HIS A 48 -3.14 -0.15 4.56
C HIS A 48 -4.49 0.02 3.85
N ALA A 49 -4.46 0.33 2.55
CA ALA A 49 -5.63 0.42 1.66
C ALA A 49 -5.54 -0.54 0.46
N ALA A 50 -5.10 -1.78 0.74
CA ALA A 50 -4.84 -2.80 -0.28
C ALA A 50 -5.43 -4.16 0.15
N HIS A 51 -5.24 -5.18 -0.69
CA HIS A 51 -5.44 -6.60 -0.39
C HIS A 51 -6.85 -7.02 0.07
N GLY A 52 -7.86 -6.19 -0.22
CA GLY A 52 -9.25 -6.50 0.11
C GLY A 52 -9.63 -6.25 1.57
N TYR A 53 -8.76 -5.59 2.34
CA TYR A 53 -9.11 -5.08 3.66
C TYR A 53 -9.97 -3.83 3.57
N LEU A 54 -10.45 -3.36 4.72
CA LEU A 54 -11.52 -2.36 4.83
C LEU A 54 -11.39 -1.18 3.88
N LEU A 55 -10.25 -0.49 3.87
CA LEU A 55 -10.07 0.69 3.01
C LEU A 55 -10.06 0.32 1.52
N HIS A 56 -9.46 -0.82 1.15
CA HIS A 56 -9.52 -1.31 -0.23
C HIS A 56 -10.95 -1.68 -0.65
N GLN A 57 -11.74 -2.23 0.28
CA GLN A 57 -13.14 -2.54 0.01
C GLN A 57 -13.91 -1.28 -0.36
N PHE A 58 -13.69 -0.16 0.34
CA PHE A 58 -14.33 1.11 -0.03
C PHE A 58 -13.89 1.62 -1.41
N LEU A 59 -12.63 1.41 -1.78
CA LEU A 59 -12.11 1.83 -3.08
C LEU A 59 -12.79 1.08 -4.22
N SER A 60 -12.95 -0.23 -4.16
CA SER A 60 -13.40 -1.00 -5.31
C SER A 60 -14.93 -1.15 -5.41
N PRO A 61 -15.53 -0.92 -6.60
CA PRO A 61 -16.96 -1.12 -6.82
C PRO A 61 -17.38 -2.59 -6.72
N LEU A 62 -16.46 -3.55 -6.73
CA LEU A 62 -16.81 -4.98 -6.59
C LEU A 62 -17.35 -5.29 -5.19
N SER A 63 -16.83 -4.60 -4.17
CA SER A 63 -17.24 -4.78 -2.78
C SER A 63 -17.99 -3.60 -2.18
N ASN A 64 -17.88 -2.40 -2.77
CA ASN A 64 -18.62 -1.21 -2.36
C ASN A 64 -19.82 -0.95 -3.28
N ARG A 65 -21.00 -1.36 -2.81
CA ARG A 65 -22.30 -1.12 -3.46
C ARG A 65 -23.13 -0.05 -2.75
N ARG A 66 -22.49 0.83 -1.98
CA ARG A 66 -23.18 1.91 -1.28
C ARG A 66 -23.75 2.93 -2.27
N SER A 67 -24.88 3.51 -1.91
CA SER A 67 -25.55 4.60 -2.64
C SER A 67 -25.43 5.96 -1.95
N ASP A 68 -24.77 6.01 -0.80
CA ASP A 68 -24.52 7.25 -0.05
C ASP A 68 -23.23 7.95 -0.50
N GLY A 69 -22.79 8.96 0.25
CA GLY A 69 -21.58 9.72 -0.02
C GLY A 69 -20.27 8.92 0.00
N TYR A 70 -20.29 7.62 0.31
CA TYR A 70 -19.13 6.75 0.36
C TYR A 70 -19.14 5.63 -0.71
N GLY A 71 -20.06 5.64 -1.67
CA GLY A 71 -20.07 4.70 -2.80
C GLY A 71 -20.51 5.30 -4.14
N GLY A 72 -20.53 4.45 -5.17
CA GLY A 72 -20.82 4.85 -6.54
C GLY A 72 -19.62 5.49 -7.23
N SER A 73 -19.56 6.82 -7.25
CA SER A 73 -18.52 7.56 -7.98
C SER A 73 -17.11 7.31 -7.42
N PHE A 74 -16.09 7.60 -8.23
CA PHE A 74 -14.69 7.53 -7.81
C PHE A 74 -14.42 8.42 -6.59
N GLU A 75 -14.96 9.65 -6.58
CA GLU A 75 -14.80 10.61 -5.48
C GLU A 75 -15.40 10.08 -4.18
N ASN A 76 -16.55 9.42 -4.25
CA ASN A 76 -17.22 8.86 -3.07
C ASN A 76 -16.49 7.61 -2.57
N ARG A 77 -16.08 6.70 -3.46
CA ARG A 77 -15.32 5.49 -3.10
C ARG A 77 -13.97 5.81 -2.45
N THR A 78 -13.32 6.89 -2.89
CA THR A 78 -12.03 7.36 -2.33
C THR A 78 -12.16 8.22 -1.08
N ARG A 79 -13.39 8.65 -0.72
CA ARG A 79 -13.63 9.58 0.39
C ARG A 79 -13.06 9.09 1.72
N LEU A 80 -13.34 7.85 2.10
CA LEU A 80 -12.86 7.30 3.37
C LEU A 80 -11.33 7.26 3.45
N VAL A 81 -10.65 6.86 2.38
CA VAL A 81 -9.18 6.85 2.34
C VAL A 81 -8.63 8.26 2.53
N ARG A 82 -9.22 9.27 1.88
CA ARG A 82 -8.81 10.67 2.04
C ARG A 82 -9.06 11.20 3.46
N GLU A 83 -10.19 10.85 4.07
CA GLU A 83 -10.52 11.21 5.45
C GLU A 83 -9.53 10.58 6.45
N VAL A 84 -9.20 9.29 6.27
CA VAL A 84 -8.19 8.60 7.08
C VAL A 84 -6.80 9.21 6.92
N VAL A 85 -6.36 9.46 5.69
CA VAL A 85 -5.06 10.11 5.40
C VAL A 85 -4.99 11.47 6.09
N THR A 86 -6.02 12.31 5.92
CA THR A 86 -6.09 13.63 6.54
C THR A 86 -6.01 13.52 8.07
N ALA A 87 -6.81 12.63 8.67
CA ALA A 87 -6.87 12.46 10.12
C ALA A 87 -5.57 11.91 10.71
N VAL A 88 -4.85 11.04 10.00
CA VAL A 88 -3.52 10.55 10.40
C VAL A 88 -2.47 11.66 10.24
N ARG A 89 -2.49 12.39 9.12
CA ARG A 89 -1.55 13.47 8.84
C ARG A 89 -1.63 14.60 9.87
N GLU A 90 -2.82 14.90 10.40
CA GLU A 90 -3.04 15.91 11.45
C GLU A 90 -2.27 15.63 12.76
N VAL A 91 -2.02 14.35 13.08
CA VAL A 91 -1.38 13.94 14.34
C VAL A 91 0.03 13.38 14.14
N TRP A 92 0.37 12.99 12.93
CA TRP A 92 1.70 12.53 12.55
C TRP A 92 2.61 13.77 12.31
N PRO A 93 3.90 13.78 12.73
CA PRO A 93 4.79 14.92 12.49
C PRO A 93 5.19 15.07 11.01
N GLN A 94 5.13 16.28 10.45
CA GLN A 94 5.39 16.53 9.01
C GLN A 94 6.78 16.07 8.53
N ALA A 95 7.77 16.02 9.42
CA ALA A 95 9.11 15.54 9.11
C ALA A 95 9.23 14.00 9.00
N LEU A 96 8.20 13.25 9.42
CA LEU A 96 8.18 11.79 9.36
C LEU A 96 7.32 11.30 8.19
N PRO A 97 7.76 10.28 7.44
CA PRO A 97 7.02 9.77 6.30
C PRO A 97 5.65 9.20 6.66
N LEU A 98 4.66 9.50 5.83
CA LEU A 98 3.33 8.89 5.79
C LEU A 98 3.15 8.19 4.44
N TRP A 99 3.02 6.87 4.48
CA TRP A 99 2.84 6.05 3.29
C TRP A 99 1.39 5.57 3.16
N LEU A 100 0.96 5.29 1.93
CA LEU A 100 -0.25 4.53 1.66
C LEU A 100 0.10 3.30 0.83
N ARG A 101 -0.29 2.12 1.31
CA ARG A 101 -0.26 0.89 0.51
C ARG A 101 -1.56 0.70 -0.25
N VAL A 102 -1.48 0.48 -1.56
CA VAL A 102 -2.62 0.24 -2.44
C VAL A 102 -2.50 -1.09 -3.19
N SER A 103 -3.65 -1.67 -3.53
CA SER A 103 -3.72 -2.65 -4.60
C SER A 103 -3.96 -1.86 -5.90
N ALA A 104 -2.97 -1.80 -6.78
CA ALA A 104 -3.01 -0.98 -7.98
C ALA A 104 -4.06 -1.45 -9.00
N THR A 105 -4.51 -2.69 -8.89
CA THR A 105 -5.62 -3.27 -9.63
C THR A 105 -6.20 -4.43 -8.83
N ASP A 106 -7.50 -4.68 -8.99
CA ASP A 106 -8.17 -5.87 -8.48
C ASP A 106 -7.92 -7.12 -9.32
N TRP A 107 -7.41 -6.96 -10.55
CA TRP A 107 -7.34 -8.01 -11.57
C TRP A 107 -8.70 -8.59 -12.03
N ALA A 108 -9.79 -7.87 -11.74
CA ALA A 108 -11.15 -8.26 -12.10
C ALA A 108 -11.83 -7.20 -12.97
N GLU A 109 -12.65 -7.66 -13.91
CA GLU A 109 -13.46 -6.78 -14.76
C GLU A 109 -14.40 -5.90 -13.92
N GLY A 110 -14.46 -4.62 -14.27
CA GLY A 110 -15.28 -3.64 -13.56
C GLY A 110 -14.79 -3.31 -12.14
N GLY A 111 -13.60 -3.77 -11.74
CA GLY A 111 -12.99 -3.48 -10.44
C GLY A 111 -12.14 -2.21 -10.40
N TRP A 112 -11.33 -2.11 -9.35
CA TRP A 112 -10.30 -1.08 -9.24
C TRP A 112 -9.17 -1.34 -10.24
N ASP A 113 -8.69 -0.28 -10.89
CA ASP A 113 -7.67 -0.33 -11.93
C ASP A 113 -6.53 0.67 -11.68
N LEU A 114 -5.54 0.62 -12.58
CA LEU A 114 -4.32 1.41 -12.44
C LEU A 114 -4.59 2.91 -12.66
N GLU A 115 -5.49 3.25 -13.57
CA GLU A 115 -5.96 4.60 -13.82
C GLU A 115 -6.53 5.24 -12.55
N GLN A 116 -7.39 4.52 -11.83
CA GLN A 116 -7.94 4.95 -10.55
C GLN A 116 -6.86 5.06 -9.47
N SER A 117 -5.86 4.17 -9.47
CA SER A 117 -4.72 4.24 -8.55
C SER A 117 -3.86 5.49 -8.76
N VAL A 118 -3.58 5.85 -10.02
CA VAL A 118 -2.89 7.09 -10.38
C VAL A 118 -3.70 8.31 -9.94
N ALA A 119 -5.00 8.31 -10.21
CA ALA A 119 -5.89 9.41 -9.81
C ALA A 119 -5.95 9.57 -8.28
N LEU A 120 -6.04 8.47 -7.53
CA LEU A 120 -6.01 8.48 -6.07
C LEU A 120 -4.67 9.04 -5.57
N ALA A 121 -3.54 8.56 -6.10
CA ALA A 121 -2.22 9.04 -5.72
C ALA A 121 -2.06 10.57 -5.90
N ARG A 122 -2.56 11.11 -7.02
CA ARG A 122 -2.60 12.58 -7.26
C ARG A 122 -3.42 13.34 -6.22
N MET A 123 -4.54 12.78 -5.77
CA MET A 123 -5.37 13.40 -4.74
C MET A 123 -4.72 13.36 -3.35
N LEU A 124 -3.86 12.36 -3.09
CA LEU A 124 -3.26 12.13 -1.77
C LEU A 124 -1.93 12.84 -1.57
N LYS A 125 -1.15 13.06 -2.64
CA LYS A 125 0.08 13.86 -2.58
C LYS A 125 -0.11 15.22 -1.88
N PRO A 126 -1.10 16.07 -2.24
CA PRO A 126 -1.32 17.34 -1.53
C PRO A 126 -1.88 17.19 -0.11
N LEU A 127 -2.34 15.99 0.27
CA LEU A 127 -2.76 15.68 1.64
C LEU A 127 -1.59 15.20 2.52
N GLY A 128 -0.36 15.18 2.00
CA GLY A 128 0.85 14.86 2.75
C GLY A 128 1.17 13.36 2.82
N VAL A 129 0.72 12.58 1.83
CA VAL A 129 1.27 11.24 1.58
C VAL A 129 2.59 11.38 0.84
N ASP A 130 3.64 10.76 1.36
CA ASP A 130 5.00 10.88 0.84
C ASP A 130 5.32 9.78 -0.18
N LEU A 131 4.72 8.59 -0.03
CA LEU A 131 5.00 7.44 -0.90
C LEU A 131 3.79 6.51 -1.04
N ILE A 132 3.64 5.93 -2.23
CA ILE A 132 2.69 4.85 -2.52
C ILE A 132 3.40 3.49 -2.56
N ASP A 133 3.14 2.63 -1.57
CA ASP A 133 3.53 1.21 -1.61
C ASP A 133 2.58 0.47 -2.56
N THR A 134 3.12 -0.03 -3.68
CA THR A 134 2.32 -0.45 -4.82
C THR A 134 2.23 -1.97 -4.92
N SER A 135 1.13 -2.53 -4.39
CA SER A 135 0.77 -3.95 -4.53
C SER A 135 -0.40 -4.14 -5.51
N SER A 136 -1.14 -5.25 -5.43
CA SER A 136 -2.30 -5.56 -6.28
C SER A 136 -3.13 -6.70 -5.69
N GLY A 137 -4.37 -6.85 -6.18
CA GLY A 137 -5.25 -7.98 -5.89
C GLY A 137 -5.74 -8.07 -4.44
N GLY A 138 -6.26 -9.25 -4.10
CA GLY A 138 -6.74 -9.61 -2.76
C GLY A 138 -8.20 -9.28 -2.49
N LEU A 139 -8.87 -8.51 -3.34
CA LEU A 139 -10.27 -8.12 -3.12
C LEU A 139 -11.27 -9.24 -3.38
N VAL A 140 -11.07 -9.99 -4.46
CA VAL A 140 -11.95 -11.08 -4.88
C VAL A 140 -11.12 -12.34 -5.14
N PRO A 141 -11.66 -13.55 -4.88
CA PRO A 141 -10.89 -14.79 -4.89
C PRO A 141 -10.67 -15.40 -6.28
N HIS A 142 -11.48 -15.04 -7.27
CA HIS A 142 -11.59 -15.75 -8.55
C HIS A 142 -10.77 -15.14 -9.70
N VAL A 143 -9.77 -14.30 -9.37
CA VAL A 143 -8.93 -13.64 -10.37
C VAL A 143 -7.67 -14.44 -10.68
N GLN A 144 -7.24 -14.41 -11.94
CA GLN A 144 -5.95 -14.94 -12.35
C GLN A 144 -4.92 -13.82 -12.36
N ILE A 145 -3.94 -13.91 -11.46
CA ILE A 145 -2.86 -12.93 -11.36
C ILE A 145 -1.65 -13.47 -12.15
N PRO A 146 -1.11 -12.71 -13.12
CA PRO A 146 0.05 -13.14 -13.91
C PRO A 146 1.34 -13.01 -13.08
N LEU A 147 1.53 -13.92 -12.13
CA LEU A 147 2.67 -13.91 -11.22
C LEU A 147 3.98 -14.15 -11.98
N ALA A 148 4.85 -13.14 -11.94
CA ALA A 148 6.21 -13.18 -12.45
C ALA A 148 7.12 -12.30 -11.59
N PRO A 149 8.45 -12.47 -11.63
CA PRO A 149 9.38 -11.55 -10.97
C PRO A 149 9.08 -10.09 -11.34
N GLY A 150 8.82 -9.24 -10.34
CA GLY A 150 8.54 -7.82 -10.56
C GLY A 150 7.19 -7.52 -11.20
N TYR A 151 6.21 -8.43 -11.19
CA TYR A 151 4.92 -8.24 -11.89
C TYR A 151 4.12 -6.98 -11.48
N GLN A 152 4.42 -6.36 -10.34
CA GLN A 152 3.79 -5.11 -9.88
C GLN A 152 4.68 -3.87 -10.08
N VAL A 153 5.94 -4.03 -10.49
CA VAL A 153 6.87 -2.92 -10.77
C VAL A 153 6.28 -1.93 -11.80
N PRO A 154 5.64 -2.38 -12.90
CA PRO A 154 5.02 -1.44 -13.84
C PRO A 154 3.96 -0.54 -13.21
N PHE A 155 3.29 -0.99 -12.15
CA PHE A 155 2.33 -0.16 -11.42
C PHE A 155 3.02 0.95 -10.64
N ALA A 156 4.10 0.61 -9.91
CA ALA A 156 4.89 1.58 -9.16
C ALA A 156 5.47 2.64 -10.12
N ALA A 157 5.99 2.21 -11.27
CA ALA A 157 6.56 3.10 -12.28
C ALA A 157 5.53 4.06 -12.86
N ARG A 158 4.33 3.56 -13.21
CA ARG A 158 3.27 4.40 -13.78
C ARG A 158 2.73 5.40 -12.75
N ILE A 159 2.48 4.96 -11.52
CA ILE A 159 2.03 5.85 -10.43
C ILE A 159 3.09 6.92 -10.17
N ARG A 160 4.36 6.54 -10.06
CA ARG A 160 5.47 7.49 -9.85
C ARG A 160 5.50 8.58 -10.91
N ARG A 161 5.52 8.19 -12.18
CA ARG A 161 5.61 9.10 -13.32
C ARG A 161 4.38 9.99 -13.47
N GLU A 162 3.18 9.42 -13.32
CA GLU A 162 1.94 10.13 -13.66
C GLU A 162 1.34 10.90 -12.48
N ALA A 163 1.57 10.45 -11.24
CA ALA A 163 1.12 11.16 -10.04
C ALA A 163 2.23 12.02 -9.40
N ASP A 164 3.47 11.94 -9.92
CA ASP A 164 4.62 12.70 -9.43
C ASP A 164 4.83 12.49 -7.92
N ILE A 165 4.68 11.26 -7.44
CA ILE A 165 4.84 10.89 -6.02
C ILE A 165 5.83 9.73 -5.92
N ALA A 166 6.58 9.66 -4.83
CA ALA A 166 7.50 8.55 -4.64
C ALA A 166 6.72 7.22 -4.57
N THR A 167 7.33 6.13 -5.06
CA THR A 167 6.71 4.80 -5.00
C THR A 167 7.65 3.73 -4.45
N GLY A 168 7.05 2.76 -3.77
CA GLY A 168 7.68 1.52 -3.36
C GLY A 168 7.24 0.39 -4.27
N ALA A 169 8.19 -0.32 -4.89
CA ALA A 169 7.93 -1.52 -5.66
C ALA A 169 8.03 -2.77 -4.78
N VAL A 170 7.02 -3.65 -4.87
CA VAL A 170 6.98 -4.96 -4.21
C VAL A 170 6.52 -6.02 -5.22
N GLY A 171 6.79 -7.29 -4.95
CA GLY A 171 6.23 -8.40 -5.71
C GLY A 171 7.28 -9.22 -6.44
N LEU A 172 7.65 -10.35 -5.83
CA LEU A 172 8.62 -11.31 -6.39
C LEU A 172 9.97 -10.65 -6.77
N ILE A 173 10.37 -9.61 -6.04
CA ILE A 173 11.72 -9.04 -6.11
C ILE A 173 12.60 -9.86 -5.16
N SER A 174 13.67 -10.47 -5.69
CA SER A 174 14.44 -11.44 -4.92
C SER A 174 15.92 -11.57 -5.26
N THR A 175 16.43 -10.80 -6.22
CA THR A 175 17.86 -10.71 -6.49
C THR A 175 18.36 -9.27 -6.33
N PRO A 176 19.63 -9.07 -5.94
CA PRO A 176 20.23 -7.74 -5.87
C PRO A 176 20.14 -6.97 -7.19
N GLU A 177 20.42 -7.63 -8.30
CA GLU A 177 20.46 -7.03 -9.64
C GLU A 177 19.07 -6.58 -10.09
N GLN A 178 18.03 -7.33 -9.74
CA GLN A 178 16.65 -6.94 -9.99
C GLN A 178 16.27 -5.71 -9.17
N ALA A 179 16.63 -5.66 -7.89
CA ALA A 179 16.36 -4.51 -7.03
C ALA A 179 17.08 -3.24 -7.53
N GLU A 180 18.35 -3.38 -7.92
CA GLU A 180 19.13 -2.29 -8.51
C GLU A 180 18.51 -1.78 -9.81
N ALA A 181 18.15 -2.68 -10.73
CA ALA A 181 17.56 -2.31 -12.01
C ALA A 181 16.27 -1.47 -11.84
N ILE A 182 15.44 -1.80 -10.86
CA ILE A 182 14.20 -1.06 -10.55
C ILE A 182 14.50 0.38 -10.13
N VAL A 183 15.45 0.57 -9.21
CA VAL A 183 15.78 1.91 -8.70
C VAL A 183 16.57 2.71 -9.73
N ALA A 184 17.60 2.12 -10.33
CA ALA A 184 18.43 2.76 -11.36
C ALA A 184 17.62 3.12 -12.63
N GLY A 185 16.62 2.30 -12.96
CA GLY A 185 15.67 2.55 -14.06
C GLY A 185 14.61 3.62 -13.75
N GLY A 186 14.55 4.13 -12.51
CA GLY A 186 13.56 5.11 -12.08
C GLY A 186 12.13 4.56 -12.01
N GLU A 187 11.98 3.23 -11.91
CA GLU A 187 10.68 2.55 -11.82
C GLU A 187 10.07 2.64 -10.42
N ALA A 188 10.89 2.80 -9.39
CA ALA A 188 10.47 3.09 -8.02
C ALA A 188 11.60 3.77 -7.25
N ASP A 189 11.24 4.46 -6.17
CA ASP A 189 12.20 5.11 -5.26
C ASP A 189 12.65 4.16 -4.14
N LEU A 190 11.87 3.11 -3.87
CA LEU A 190 12.16 2.07 -2.89
C LEU A 190 11.82 0.66 -3.40
N VAL A 191 12.59 -0.33 -2.93
CA VAL A 191 12.31 -1.75 -3.14
C VAL A 191 11.90 -2.38 -1.82
N LEU A 192 10.72 -2.99 -1.79
CA LEU A 192 10.13 -3.63 -0.62
C LEU A 192 10.25 -5.15 -0.75
N LEU A 193 10.85 -5.79 0.25
CA LEU A 193 11.13 -7.23 0.27
C LEU A 193 10.33 -7.93 1.37
N ALA A 194 9.62 -8.99 0.99
CA ALA A 194 8.83 -9.81 1.91
C ALA A 194 9.42 -11.22 2.04
N ARG A 195 9.01 -12.16 1.17
CA ARG A 195 9.44 -13.57 1.20
C ARG A 195 10.95 -13.77 1.12
N ALA A 196 11.67 -12.89 0.42
CA ALA A 196 13.12 -12.93 0.36
C ALA A 196 13.76 -12.69 1.74
N SER A 197 13.24 -11.73 2.51
CA SER A 197 13.71 -11.42 3.87
C SER A 197 13.36 -12.48 4.89
N LEU A 198 12.26 -13.23 4.70
CA LEU A 198 11.89 -14.35 5.59
C LEU A 198 12.90 -15.50 5.53
N ARG A 199 13.42 -15.81 4.32
CA ARG A 199 14.39 -16.90 4.11
C ARG A 199 15.84 -16.46 4.22
N ASP A 200 16.11 -15.16 3.99
CA ASP A 200 17.44 -14.56 4.08
C ASP A 200 17.33 -13.17 4.74
N PRO A 201 17.39 -13.09 6.07
CA PRO A 201 17.30 -11.82 6.79
C PRO A 201 18.50 -10.89 6.51
N TYR A 202 19.61 -11.41 5.97
CA TYR A 202 20.78 -10.64 5.58
C TYR A 202 20.85 -10.37 4.07
N PHE A 203 19.70 -10.43 3.39
CA PHE A 203 19.57 -10.03 1.99
C PHE A 203 20.28 -8.70 1.68
N PRO A 204 20.10 -7.61 2.46
CA PRO A 204 20.74 -6.33 2.14
C PRO A 204 22.28 -6.40 2.14
N ARG A 205 22.87 -7.20 3.03
CA ARG A 205 24.32 -7.45 3.05
C ARG A 205 24.77 -8.18 1.79
N ARG A 206 24.08 -9.28 1.45
CA ARG A 206 24.41 -10.06 0.25
C ARG A 206 24.24 -9.21 -1.02
N ALA A 207 23.22 -8.36 -1.06
CA ALA A 207 23.01 -7.40 -2.14
C ALA A 207 24.14 -6.37 -2.24
N ALA A 208 24.54 -5.77 -1.12
CA ALA A 208 25.66 -4.83 -1.10
C ALA A 208 26.94 -5.46 -1.68
N ARG A 209 27.27 -6.69 -1.26
CA ARG A 209 28.42 -7.42 -1.80
C ARG A 209 28.31 -7.70 -3.30
N ALA A 210 27.14 -8.14 -3.78
CA ALA A 210 26.92 -8.45 -5.19
C ALA A 210 27.03 -7.21 -6.09
N LEU A 211 26.57 -6.06 -5.60
CA LEU A 211 26.56 -4.79 -6.32
C LEU A 211 27.82 -3.94 -6.08
N GLY A 212 28.78 -4.43 -5.28
CA GLY A 212 30.00 -3.68 -4.93
C GLY A 212 29.78 -2.49 -4.00
N ALA A 213 28.63 -2.40 -3.33
CA ALA A 213 28.33 -1.38 -2.34
C ALA A 213 28.88 -1.74 -0.95
N SER A 214 29.21 -0.72 -0.15
CA SER A 214 29.65 -0.88 1.24
C SER A 214 28.54 -0.50 2.20
N ILE A 215 28.27 -1.36 3.18
CA ILE A 215 27.35 -1.09 4.29
C ILE A 215 28.04 -1.34 5.62
N GLN A 216 27.66 -0.60 6.65
CA GLN A 216 28.22 -0.77 7.99
C GLN A 216 27.72 -2.07 8.62
N ALA A 217 28.64 -2.99 8.89
CA ALA A 217 28.33 -4.19 9.65
C ALA A 217 28.06 -3.84 11.13
N PRO A 218 27.14 -4.57 11.80
CA PRO A 218 27.15 -4.62 13.26
C PRO A 218 28.56 -4.98 13.76
N VAL A 219 29.03 -4.35 14.84
CA VAL A 219 30.42 -4.48 15.31
C VAL A 219 30.83 -5.95 15.54
N GLN A 220 29.89 -6.80 15.95
CA GLN A 220 30.07 -8.23 16.18
C GLN A 220 30.35 -9.03 14.90
N TYR A 221 29.97 -8.51 13.72
CA TYR A 221 30.09 -9.21 12.44
C TYR A 221 31.19 -8.66 11.53
N GLN A 222 31.99 -7.69 11.98
CA GLN A 222 33.05 -7.09 11.16
C GLN A 222 34.00 -8.09 10.48
N ARG A 223 34.32 -9.20 11.16
CA ARG A 223 35.21 -10.26 10.62
C ARG A 223 34.50 -11.26 9.71
N GLY A 224 33.17 -11.29 9.75
CA GLY A 224 32.34 -12.24 9.02
C GLY A 224 31.60 -11.62 7.84
N TRP A 225 31.55 -10.29 7.75
CA TRP A 225 30.88 -9.55 6.67
C TRP A 225 31.73 -9.41 5.43
#